data_AF-A0A9E6ERR6-F1
#
_entry.id   AF-A0A9E6ERR6-F1
#
_cell.length_a   1.000
_cell.length_b   1.000
_cell.length_c   1.000
_cell.angle_alpha   90.00
_cell.angle_beta   90.00
_cell.angle_gamma   90.00
#
_symmetry.space_group_name_H-M   'P 1'
#
loop_
_entity.id
_entity.type
_entity.pdbx_description
1 polymer ?
#
loop_
_entity_poly.entity_id
_entity_poly.type
_entity_poly.pdbx_seq_one_letter_code
_entity_poly.pdbx_strand_id
1 'polypeptide(L)' 'METIDLSTYSRTVFFTGAGMSAESGVPTYRGKSGIWKDYDFETYACQKAFDSNPEKVLHFHKIRRRAVLDCHPHEGHRL' A
#
# COMPACT_ATOMS: atom_id res chain seq x y z
N MET A 1 -2.73 23.62 -13.16
CA MET A 1 -2.24 23.24 -11.82
C MET A 1 -0.91 23.98 -11.64
N GLU A 2 -0.76 24.79 -10.61
CA GLU A 2 0.49 25.53 -10.38
C GLU A 2 1.58 24.57 -9.88
N THR A 3 2.78 24.71 -10.43
CA THR A 3 3.95 23.94 -10.00
C THR A 3 4.45 24.49 -8.67
N ILE A 4 4.59 23.63 -7.66
CA ILE A 4 5.16 24.01 -6.37
C ILE A 4 6.69 23.97 -6.49
N ASP A 5 7.36 25.09 -6.25
CA ASP A 5 8.82 25.15 -6.10
C ASP A 5 9.22 24.77 -4.68
N LEU A 6 9.71 23.54 -4.51
CA LEU A 6 10.13 23.00 -3.21
C LEU A 6 11.32 23.76 -2.61
N SER A 7 12.13 24.47 -3.41
CA SER A 7 13.31 25.20 -2.92
C SER A 7 12.95 26.40 -2.03
N THR A 8 11.69 26.86 -2.12
CA THR A 8 11.18 27.98 -1.31
C THR A 8 10.83 27.59 0.13
N TYR A 9 10.81 26.29 0.44
CA TYR A 9 10.47 25.75 1.76
C TYR A 9 11.72 25.27 2.49
N SER A 10 11.89 25.65 3.75
CA SER A 10 12.99 25.18 4.61
C SER A 10 12.84 23.72 5.05
N ARG A 11 11.62 23.17 4.94
CA ARG A 11 11.30 21.79 5.28
C ARG A 11 10.11 21.29 4.46
N THR A 12 10.31 20.20 3.73
CA THR A 12 9.26 19.54 2.94
C THR A 12 8.98 18.14 3.49
N VAL A 13 7.72 17.74 3.53
CA VAL A 13 7.29 16.40 3.94
C VAL A 13 6.34 15.85 2.88
N PHE A 14 6.61 14.63 2.42
CA PHE A 14 5.70 13.87 1.56
C PHE A 14 4.97 12.82 2.38
N PHE A 15 3.65 12.89 2.40
CA PHE A 15 2.80 11.86 2.98
C PHE A 15 2.15 11.05 1.85
N THR A 16 2.56 9.80 1.72
CA THR A 16 2.12 8.91 0.64
C THR A 16 1.19 7.83 1.15
N GLY A 17 0.36 7.30 0.25
CA GLY A 17 -0.48 6.14 0.52
C GLY A 17 -0.22 5.01 -0.47
N ALA A 18 -1.00 3.94 -0.39
CA ALA A 18 -0.88 2.78 -1.28
C ALA A 18 -0.97 3.14 -2.78
N GLY A 19 -1.67 4.24 -3.12
CA GLY A 19 -1.74 4.74 -4.50
C GLY A 19 -0.37 5.08 -5.10
N MET A 20 0.59 5.48 -4.26
CA MET A 20 1.96 5.74 -4.70
C MET A 20 2.59 4.50 -5.33
N SER A 21 2.25 3.30 -4.88
CA SER A 21 2.83 2.06 -5.40
C SER A 21 1.98 1.38 -6.48
N ALA A 22 0.85 1.97 -6.88
CA ALA A 22 -0.04 1.38 -7.88
C ALA A 22 0.65 1.21 -9.24
N GLU A 23 1.43 2.21 -9.68
CA GLU A 23 2.19 2.17 -10.93
C GLU A 23 3.37 1.18 -10.90
N SER A 24 3.81 0.79 -9.70
CA SER A 24 4.78 -0.31 -9.51
C SER A 24 4.12 -1.70 -9.58
N GLY A 25 2.80 -1.78 -9.79
CA GLY A 25 2.04 -3.02 -9.83
C GLY A 25 1.56 -3.52 -8.46
N VAL A 26 1.76 -2.73 -7.38
CA VAL A 26 1.29 -3.12 -6.05
C VAL A 26 -0.21 -2.83 -5.91
N PRO A 27 -1.06 -3.83 -5.59
CA PRO A 27 -2.49 -3.61 -5.40
C PRO A 27 -2.78 -2.60 -4.28
N THR A 28 -3.68 -1.66 -4.54
CA THR A 28 -4.14 -0.70 -3.53
C THR A 28 -5.17 -1.34 -2.60
N TYR A 29 -5.44 -0.68 -1.47
CA TYR A 29 -6.46 -1.12 -0.53
C TYR A 29 -7.88 -0.77 -0.97
N ARG A 30 -8.07 0.46 -1.45
CA ARG A 30 -9.37 1.02 -1.88
C ARG A 30 -9.30 1.50 -3.34
N GLY A 31 -10.45 1.84 -3.90
CA GLY A 31 -10.59 2.30 -5.29
C GLY A 31 -11.00 1.17 -6.25
N LYS A 32 -10.99 1.46 -7.56
CA LYS A 32 -11.48 0.55 -8.62
C LYS A 32 -10.85 -0.86 -8.56
N SER A 33 -9.57 -0.92 -8.20
CA SER A 33 -8.80 -2.17 -8.08
C SER A 33 -8.40 -2.50 -6.64
N GLY A 34 -9.10 -1.91 -5.66
CA GLY A 34 -8.76 -2.07 -4.24
C GLY A 34 -9.09 -3.44 -3.68
N ILE A 35 -8.18 -4.06 -2.95
CA ILE A 35 -8.34 -5.43 -2.43
C ILE A 35 -9.44 -5.56 -1.37
N TRP A 36 -9.85 -4.47 -0.71
CA TRP A 36 -10.90 -4.53 0.32
C TRP A 36 -12.31 -4.77 -0.21
N LYS A 37 -12.50 -4.78 -1.53
CA LYS A 37 -13.74 -5.26 -2.13
C LYS A 37 -13.85 -6.79 -2.10
N ASP A 38 -12.71 -7.49 -2.05
CA ASP A 38 -12.60 -8.95 -2.11
C ASP A 38 -12.23 -9.54 -0.74
N TYR A 39 -11.56 -8.76 0.12
CA TYR A 39 -11.13 -9.15 1.46
C TYR A 39 -11.73 -8.21 2.51
N ASP A 40 -12.46 -8.76 3.48
CA ASP A 40 -12.92 -8.00 4.64
C ASP A 40 -11.76 -7.76 5.61
N PHE A 41 -11.33 -6.50 5.73
CA PHE A 41 -10.20 -6.12 6.60
C PHE A 41 -10.43 -6.50 8.07
N GLU A 42 -11.67 -6.59 8.55
CA GLU A 42 -11.98 -7.00 9.93
C GLU A 42 -11.67 -8.48 10.19
N THR A 43 -11.49 -9.27 9.13
CA THR A 43 -11.17 -10.71 9.21
C THR A 43 -9.77 -11.06 8.70
N TYR A 44 -9.02 -10.08 8.18
CA TYR A 44 -7.70 -10.29 7.59
C TYR A 44 -6.61 -9.34 8.10
N ALA A 45 -6.95 -8.15 8.61
CA ALA A 45 -5.98 -7.07 8.83
C ALA A 45 -6.24 -6.27 10.12
N CYS A 46 -6.68 -6.93 11.19
CA CYS A 46 -6.82 -6.33 12.51
C CYS A 46 -6.36 -7.31 13.61
N GLN A 47 -6.12 -6.79 14.83
CA GLN A 47 -5.68 -7.60 15.97
C GLN A 47 -6.65 -8.76 16.26
N LYS A 48 -7.96 -8.48 16.29
CA LYS A 48 -8.99 -9.49 16.53
C LYS A 48 -8.96 -10.62 15.49
N ALA A 49 -8.71 -10.30 14.23
CA ALA A 49 -8.57 -11.31 13.18
C ALA A 49 -7.35 -12.21 13.41
N PHE A 50 -6.23 -11.60 13.81
CA PHE A 50 -5.01 -12.33 14.12
C PHE A 50 -5.19 -13.24 15.33
N ASP A 51 -5.76 -12.73 16.44
CA ASP A 51 -6.02 -13.52 17.64
C ASP A 51 -6.97 -14.70 17.37
N SER A 52 -7.96 -14.51 16.50
CA SER A 52 -8.92 -15.55 16.13
C SER A 52 -8.35 -16.61 15.21
N ASN A 53 -7.52 -16.24 14.22
CA ASN A 53 -6.91 -17.17 13.27
C ASN A 53 -5.60 -16.59 12.69
N PRO A 54 -4.46 -16.81 13.37
CA PRO A 54 -3.17 -16.29 12.91
C PRO A 54 -2.76 -16.85 11.55
N GLU A 55 -3.01 -18.13 11.28
CA GLU A 55 -2.59 -18.78 10.04
C GLU A 55 -3.27 -18.15 8.81
N LYS A 56 -4.58 -17.86 8.89
CA LYS A 56 -5.33 -17.17 7.84
C LYS A 56 -4.75 -15.79 7.55
N VAL A 57 -4.47 -15.00 8.59
CA VAL A 57 -3.89 -13.66 8.46
C VAL A 57 -2.48 -13.72 7.86
N LEU A 58 -1.63 -14.62 8.37
CA LEU A 58 -0.28 -14.82 7.85
C LEU A 58 -0.29 -15.29 6.40
N HIS A 59 -1.21 -16.17 6.01
CA HIS A 59 -1.36 -16.61 4.63
C HIS A 59 -1.74 -15.45 3.70
N PHE A 60 -2.71 -14.62 4.10
CA PHE A 60 -3.10 -13.41 3.37
C PHE A 60 -1.89 -12.47 3.17
N HIS A 61 -1.13 -12.19 4.23
CA HIS A 61 0.07 -11.36 4.13
C HIS A 61 1.20 -12.00 3.32
N LYS A 62 1.34 -13.33 3.32
CA LYS A 62 2.34 -14.05 2.52
C LYS A 62 2.11 -13.87 1.03
N ILE A 63 0.86 -13.97 0.55
CA ILE A 63 0.50 -13.71 -0.86
C ILE A 63 0.91 -12.30 -1.25
N ARG A 64 0.54 -11.32 -0.43
CA ARG A 64 0.85 -9.90 -0.68
C ARG A 64 2.34 -9.61 -0.67
N ARG A 65 3.08 -10.17 0.28
CA ARG A 65 4.54 -10.05 0.35
C ARG A 65 5.19 -10.60 -0.91
N ARG A 66 4.72 -11.74 -1.43
CA ARG A 66 5.27 -12.31 -2.67
C ARG A 66 5.02 -11.39 -3.85
N ALA A 67 3.81 -10.87 -4.02
CA ALA A 67 3.49 -9.94 -5.10
C ALA A 67 4.36 -8.68 -5.07
N VAL A 68 4.59 -8.09 -3.89
CA VAL A 68 5.44 -6.90 -3.75
C VAL A 68 6.92 -7.19 -4.05
N LEU A 69 7.42 -8.40 -3.74
CA LEU A 69 8.80 -8.77 -4.05
C LEU A 69 9.09 -8.85 -5.55
N ASP A 70 8.05 -9.06 -6.37
CA ASP A 70 8.17 -9.11 -7.83
C ASP A 70 8.02 -7.70 -8.46
N CYS A 71 7.74 -6.66 -7.66
CA CYS A 71 7.60 -5.28 -8.11
C CYS A 71 8.92 -4.49 -8.04
N HIS A 72 9.00 -3.39 -8.80
CA HIS A 72 10.13 -2.46 -8.76
C HIS A 72 9.67 -1.01 -8.54
N PRO A 73 10.49 -0.15 -7.89
CA PRO A 73 10.18 1.27 -7.74
C PRO A 73 10.04 1.94 -9.11
N HIS A 74 8.91 2.63 -9.32
CA HIS A 74 8.75 3.56 -10.44
C HIS A 74 9.40 4.92 -10.13
N GLU A 75 9.45 5.81 -11.12
CA GLU A 75 10.18 7.08 -11.06
C GLU A 75 9.80 7.96 -9.86
N GLY A 76 8.52 8.00 -9.47
CA GLY A 76 8.08 8.79 -8.32
C GLY A 76 8.67 8.33 -6.99
N HIS A 77 9.16 7.08 -6.88
CA HIS A 77 9.86 6.60 -5.68
C HIS A 77 11.36 6.92 -5.67
N ARG A 78 11.94 7.38 -6.78
CA ARG A 78 13.38 7.63 -6.93
C ARG A 78 13.81 9.07 -6.61
N LEU A 79 12.86 9.91 -6.20
CA LEU A 79 13.06 11.31 -5.82
C LEU A 79 14.00 11.47 -4.62
#